data_AF-R7Z3B8-F1
#
_entry.id   AF-R7Z3B8-F1
#
_cell.length_a   1.000
_cell.length_b   1.000
_cell.length_c   1.000
_cell.angle_alpha   90.00
_cell.angle_beta   90.00
_cell.angle_gamma   90.00
#
_symmetry.space_group_name_H-M   'P 1'
#
loop_
_entity.id
_entity.type
_entity.pdbx_description
1 polymer ?
#
loop_
_entity_poly.entity_id
_entity_poly.type
_entity_poly.pdbx_seq_one_letter_code
_entity_poly.pdbx_strand_id
1 'polypeptide(L)'
;MSKHQTSSSVEETLVSLFQGVSDDDWAHAYLVTAPRFLGHSFNPVSFWYIYSAERELRMMILEVNNTFDERRMYLLKAAYGKEQETTTLARDTDGKVSPALQTSIRFTSAWAKDFHVSPFNSRKGTYSLVALDPLSTAGDSVASVNNTITLRSSKEEAKLVARVFSVGAPVDPEILGWWASLRFVASWGWVGFATFPRIIREAWKLYFKRKLHVWFRPEISINSVGRRATDDERLLETFFAKYIAHLVSHATAPLDVTYKPPTELSPPRQYFSPPSSSSEALRPHLHIHITTPAFYSRFVHYAHTTEAFDRECLCTMDKNRTLWISQPELLRALLPSVRYPVDGPPSVGLFDRLRWAVLKRLRCLPAAPSYPFGAEAARGERVEDIRALPLSPLDLFVQRYCGGDAWRYRRCVSRLFLVQRLAWGIPALVTGADVLVRFALLVVAVKVLFTDEFGAAQRSGSMGAGFSVALELGKAMMVNGVHLWTLLKGF
;
A
#
# COMPACT_ATOMS: atom_id res chain seq x y z
N MET A 1 18.17 -3.52 5.43
CA MET A 1 17.97 -2.13 4.95
C MET A 1 16.51 -1.62 5.00
N SER A 2 15.51 -2.42 5.39
CA SER A 2 14.10 -1.97 5.44
C SER A 2 13.69 -1.14 6.67
N LYS A 3 14.41 -1.22 7.81
CA LYS A 3 14.02 -0.51 9.05
C LYS A 3 14.25 1.01 9.02
N HIS A 4 15.25 1.50 8.28
CA HIS A 4 15.56 2.94 8.24
C HIS A 4 14.57 3.75 7.39
N GLN A 5 13.98 3.17 6.35
CA GLN A 5 13.04 3.87 5.45
C GLN A 5 11.63 4.03 6.03
N THR A 6 11.21 3.15 6.94
CA THR A 6 9.90 3.29 7.63
C THR A 6 9.92 4.45 8.63
N SER A 7 11.11 4.81 9.16
CA SER A 7 11.30 5.91 10.12
C SER A 7 11.01 7.27 9.47
N SER A 8 11.55 7.54 8.29
CA SER A 8 11.43 8.84 7.62
C SER A 8 9.99 9.20 7.24
N SER A 9 9.14 8.21 6.92
CA SER A 9 7.72 8.42 6.65
C SER A 9 6.94 8.87 7.87
N VAL A 10 7.23 8.23 9.01
CA VAL A 10 6.58 8.53 10.28
C VAL A 10 7.05 9.89 10.75
N GLU A 11 8.35 10.17 10.64
CA GLU A 11 8.94 11.46 10.97
C GLU A 11 8.28 12.60 10.18
N GLU A 12 8.15 12.53 8.86
CA GLU A 12 7.46 13.56 8.08
C GLU A 12 6.00 13.75 8.51
N THR A 13 5.30 12.65 8.77
CA THR A 13 3.90 12.69 9.22
C THR A 13 3.81 13.35 10.60
N LEU A 14 4.70 12.99 11.52
CA LEU A 14 4.77 13.58 12.85
C LEU A 14 5.14 15.06 12.77
N VAL A 15 6.17 15.44 12.00
CA VAL A 15 6.54 16.84 11.78
C VAL A 15 5.33 17.64 11.30
N SER A 16 4.58 17.11 10.32
CA SER A 16 3.36 17.79 9.84
C SER A 16 2.26 17.88 10.91
N LEU A 17 2.11 16.87 11.76
CA LEU A 17 1.11 16.85 12.84
C LEU A 17 1.44 17.82 13.96
N PHE A 18 2.73 17.98 14.27
CA PHE A 18 3.22 18.88 15.33
C PHE A 18 3.41 20.33 14.85
N GLN A 19 3.09 20.65 13.59
CA GLN A 19 3.04 22.04 13.15
C GLN A 19 2.05 22.84 14.00
N GLY A 20 2.55 23.82 14.76
CA GLY A 20 1.74 24.62 15.69
C GLY A 20 1.50 23.97 17.06
N VAL A 21 2.37 23.06 17.48
CA VAL A 21 2.51 22.61 18.88
C VAL A 21 3.73 23.32 19.48
N SER A 22 3.61 23.87 20.69
CA SER A 22 4.76 24.48 21.38
C SER A 22 5.73 23.39 21.85
N ASP A 23 7.02 23.67 21.88
CA ASP A 23 8.02 22.75 22.42
C ASP A 23 7.78 22.45 23.91
N ASP A 24 7.16 23.38 24.64
CA ASP A 24 6.80 23.21 26.06
C ASP A 24 5.64 22.22 26.27
N ASP A 25 4.83 21.95 25.23
CA ASP A 25 3.65 21.09 25.34
C ASP A 25 3.97 19.59 25.27
N TRP A 26 5.24 19.21 25.08
CA TRP A 26 5.66 17.81 25.02
C TRP A 26 7.06 17.56 25.61
N ALA A 27 7.13 16.71 26.63
CA ALA A 27 8.38 16.25 27.24
C ALA A 27 8.45 14.72 27.36
N HIS A 28 7.30 14.06 27.52
CA HIS A 28 7.22 12.61 27.66
C HIS A 28 6.17 12.01 26.72
N ALA A 29 6.48 10.86 26.13
CA ALA A 29 5.57 10.13 25.25
C ALA A 29 5.51 8.64 25.66
N TYR A 30 4.30 8.13 25.90
CA TYR A 30 4.05 6.74 26.26
C TYR A 30 3.15 6.05 25.23
N LEU A 31 3.52 4.84 24.81
CA LEU A 31 2.79 4.08 23.80
C LEU A 31 2.00 2.92 24.43
N VAL A 32 0.69 2.91 24.20
CA VAL A 32 -0.16 1.74 24.42
C VAL A 32 -0.48 1.11 23.06
N THR A 33 0.01 -0.11 22.85
CA THR A 33 -0.12 -0.82 21.57
C THR A 33 -0.24 -2.33 21.80
N ALA A 34 -0.74 -3.06 20.81
CA ALA A 34 -0.78 -4.51 20.87
C ALA A 34 0.63 -5.10 20.63
N PRO A 35 1.06 -6.11 21.41
CA PRO A 35 2.34 -6.76 21.20
C PRO A 35 2.37 -7.51 19.85
N ARG A 36 3.59 -7.75 19.34
CA ARG A 36 3.81 -8.61 18.16
C ARG A 36 4.39 -9.94 18.58
N PHE A 37 3.78 -11.03 18.14
CA PHE A 37 4.26 -12.39 18.41
C PHE A 37 4.80 -13.01 17.13
N LEU A 38 6.07 -13.44 17.14
CA LEU A 38 6.75 -14.03 15.97
C LEU A 38 6.67 -13.13 14.71
N GLY A 39 6.70 -11.81 14.90
CA GLY A 39 6.58 -10.84 13.81
C GLY A 39 5.14 -10.63 13.30
N HIS A 40 4.17 -11.39 13.79
CA HIS A 40 2.75 -11.22 13.44
C HIS A 40 2.02 -10.38 14.49
N SER A 41 1.27 -9.39 14.03
CA SER A 41 0.33 -8.63 14.84
C SER A 41 -0.65 -7.92 13.92
N PHE A 42 -1.92 -7.92 14.31
CA PHE A 42 -2.92 -7.03 13.75
C PHE A 42 -3.35 -6.06 14.86
N ASN A 43 -2.90 -4.80 14.76
CA ASN A 43 -3.26 -3.76 15.73
C ASN A 43 -4.14 -2.69 15.07
N PRO A 44 -5.45 -2.64 15.37
CA PRO A 44 -6.34 -1.64 14.77
C PRO A 44 -6.04 -0.21 15.22
N VAL A 45 -5.51 -0.01 16.42
CA VAL A 45 -5.17 1.32 16.94
C VAL A 45 -4.05 1.26 17.99
N SER A 46 -3.07 2.15 17.88
CA SER A 46 -2.14 2.47 18.98
C SER A 46 -2.49 3.84 19.57
N PHE A 47 -2.27 4.01 20.87
CA PHE A 47 -2.47 5.27 21.58
C PHE A 47 -1.12 5.78 22.10
N TRP A 48 -0.71 6.95 21.65
CA TRP A 48 0.40 7.69 22.25
C TRP A 48 -0.17 8.72 23.21
N TYR A 49 0.29 8.71 24.45
CA TYR A 49 -0.01 9.71 25.46
C TYR A 49 1.17 10.66 25.53
N ILE A 50 0.92 11.96 25.33
CA ILE A 50 1.95 12.99 25.30
C ILE A 50 1.74 13.91 26.49
N TYR A 51 2.76 14.02 27.31
CA TYR A 51 2.75 14.78 28.55
C TYR A 51 3.71 15.96 28.50
N SER A 52 3.38 17.04 29.19
CA SER A 52 4.32 18.14 29.45
C SER A 52 5.43 17.71 30.43
N ALA A 53 6.40 18.61 30.68
CA ALA A 53 7.45 18.39 31.67
C ALA A 53 6.89 18.16 33.09
N GLU A 54 5.74 18.77 33.39
CA GLU A 54 5.01 18.64 34.65
C GLU A 54 4.16 17.35 34.73
N ARG A 55 4.28 16.45 33.74
CA ARG A 55 3.50 15.21 33.63
C ARG A 55 1.99 15.42 33.49
N GLU A 56 1.57 16.53 32.91
CA GLU A 56 0.17 16.76 32.56
C GLU A 56 -0.13 16.20 31.15
N LEU A 57 -1.22 15.45 30.98
CA LEU A 57 -1.60 14.88 29.69
C LEU A 57 -2.08 15.97 28.71
N ARG A 58 -1.17 16.48 27.88
CA ARG A 58 -1.44 17.57 26.94
C ARG A 58 -2.12 17.10 25.66
N MET A 59 -1.68 15.97 25.12
CA MET A 59 -2.11 15.50 23.80
C MET A 59 -2.14 13.97 23.73
N MET A 60 -2.87 13.46 22.75
CA MET A 60 -2.82 12.05 22.37
C MET A 60 -2.65 11.90 20.86
N ILE A 61 -1.86 10.92 20.41
CA ILE A 61 -1.83 10.51 19.00
C ILE A 61 -2.49 9.15 18.87
N LEU A 62 -3.51 9.07 18.02
CA LEU A 62 -4.14 7.81 17.65
C LEU A 62 -3.60 7.36 16.30
N GLU A 63 -2.85 6.26 16.33
CA GLU A 63 -2.34 5.59 15.14
C GLU A 63 -3.34 4.50 14.72
N VAL A 64 -4.25 4.84 13.81
CA VAL A 64 -5.31 3.94 13.34
C VAL A 64 -4.82 3.19 12.11
N ASN A 65 -4.85 1.86 12.16
CA ASN A 65 -4.49 0.99 11.05
C ASN A 65 -5.73 0.29 10.50
N ASN A 66 -5.71 -0.08 9.22
CA ASN A 66 -6.76 -0.89 8.63
C ASN A 66 -6.24 -2.23 8.10
N THR A 67 -7.15 -3.07 7.59
CA THR A 67 -6.82 -4.39 7.02
C THR A 67 -6.12 -4.31 5.66
N PHE A 68 -5.85 -3.11 5.14
CA PHE A 68 -5.18 -2.87 3.88
C PHE A 68 -3.72 -2.42 4.06
N ASP A 69 -3.17 -2.53 5.27
CA ASP A 69 -1.82 -2.07 5.64
C ASP A 69 -1.65 -0.55 5.50
N GLU A 70 -2.75 0.20 5.53
CA GLU A 70 -2.74 1.67 5.56
C GLU A 70 -2.83 2.17 7.00
N ARG A 71 -2.35 3.39 7.21
CA ARG A 71 -2.29 4.01 8.53
C ARG A 71 -2.67 5.49 8.49
N ARG A 72 -3.44 5.93 9.48
CA ARG A 72 -3.81 7.34 9.70
C ARG A 72 -3.49 7.74 11.13
N MET A 73 -2.74 8.83 11.29
CA MET A 73 -2.39 9.39 12.58
C MET A 73 -3.26 10.62 12.89
N TYR A 74 -3.93 10.61 14.04
CA TYR A 74 -4.71 11.74 14.52
C TYR A 74 -4.04 12.34 15.75
N LEU A 75 -3.65 13.61 15.68
CA LEU A 75 -3.24 14.38 16.86
C LEU A 75 -4.49 14.97 17.52
N LEU A 76 -4.70 14.63 18.79
CA LEU A 76 -5.79 15.13 19.62
C LEU A 76 -5.19 15.99 20.72
N LYS A 77 -5.68 17.23 20.88
CA LYS A 77 -5.30 18.10 21.98
C LYS A 77 -6.32 18.01 23.10
N ALA A 78 -5.86 18.06 24.34
CA ALA A 78 -6.75 18.08 25.50
C ALA A 78 -7.59 19.37 25.49
N ALA A 79 -8.86 19.25 25.81
CA ALA A 79 -9.75 20.40 26.00
C ALA A 79 -9.51 21.00 27.40
N TYR A 80 -8.37 21.65 27.63
CA TYR A 80 -8.18 22.44 28.84
C TYR A 80 -9.13 23.64 28.79
N GLY A 81 -10.21 23.61 29.58
CA GLY A 81 -11.15 24.74 29.74
C GLY A 81 -12.62 24.48 29.40
N LYS A 82 -13.02 23.29 28.93
CA LYS A 82 -14.44 22.90 28.83
C LYS A 82 -14.72 21.79 29.84
N GLU A 83 -15.35 22.16 30.96
CA GLU A 83 -15.85 21.32 32.05
C GLU A 83 -15.08 20.01 32.26
N GLN A 84 -14.06 20.07 33.13
CA GLN A 84 -13.52 18.87 33.74
C GLN A 84 -14.62 18.22 34.58
N GLU A 85 -15.29 17.20 34.05
CA GLU A 85 -16.15 16.33 34.85
C GLU A 85 -15.27 15.48 35.77
N THR A 86 -15.02 16.01 36.96
CA THR A 86 -14.45 15.29 38.09
C THR A 86 -15.40 14.16 38.45
N THR A 87 -15.11 12.93 38.02
CA THR A 87 -15.94 11.79 38.38
C THR A 87 -15.55 11.34 39.78
N THR A 88 -16.33 11.74 40.78
CA THR A 88 -16.29 11.14 42.11
C THR A 88 -16.86 9.73 42.02
N LEU A 89 -15.99 8.73 41.90
CA LEU A 89 -16.37 7.35 42.17
C LEU A 89 -16.64 7.25 43.68
N ALA A 90 -17.90 7.29 44.10
CA ALA A 90 -18.27 7.03 45.49
C ALA A 90 -19.57 6.24 45.59
N ARG A 91 -19.49 5.05 46.22
CA ARG A 91 -20.16 4.72 47.49
C ARG A 91 -19.94 3.24 47.82
N ASP A 92 -19.17 2.98 48.86
CA ASP A 92 -19.36 1.77 49.67
C ASP A 92 -20.65 1.93 50.50
N THR A 93 -21.27 0.80 50.82
CA THR A 93 -22.57 0.67 51.48
C THR A 93 -22.63 1.14 52.94
N ASP A 94 -21.55 1.70 53.51
CA ASP A 94 -21.44 1.93 54.96
C ASP A 94 -21.09 3.37 55.40
N GLY A 95 -21.31 4.37 54.53
CA GLY A 95 -21.40 5.78 54.97
C GLY A 95 -20.15 6.38 55.64
N LYS A 96 -18.98 5.74 55.57
CA LYS A 96 -17.70 6.32 55.97
C LYS A 96 -16.99 6.92 54.76
N VAL A 97 -16.74 8.22 54.84
CA VAL A 97 -15.98 8.99 53.84
C VAL A 97 -14.49 8.72 54.04
N SER A 98 -13.85 8.01 53.11
CA SER A 98 -12.40 7.88 53.03
C SER A 98 -11.80 9.17 52.42
N PRO A 99 -10.71 9.74 52.98
CA PRO A 99 -10.16 11.04 52.55
C PRO A 99 -9.18 10.92 51.37
N ALA A 100 -9.47 10.09 50.37
CA ALA A 100 -8.71 10.02 49.13
C ALA A 100 -9.63 10.35 47.94
N LEU A 101 -9.76 11.64 47.65
CA LEU A 101 -10.43 12.16 46.47
C LEU A 101 -9.61 11.74 45.24
N GLN A 102 -9.90 10.57 44.66
CA GLN A 102 -9.23 10.09 43.44
C GLN A 102 -9.78 10.82 42.22
N THR A 103 -9.12 11.92 41.85
CA THR A 103 -9.43 12.74 40.69
C THR A 103 -8.83 12.12 39.42
N SER A 104 -9.52 11.17 38.76
CA SER A 104 -9.04 10.69 37.46
C SER A 104 -9.30 11.74 36.38
N ILE A 105 -8.24 12.29 35.77
CA ILE A 105 -8.38 13.27 34.70
C ILE A 105 -8.83 12.55 33.43
N ARG A 106 -9.96 12.99 32.85
CA ARG A 106 -10.51 12.47 31.60
C ARG A 106 -10.09 13.34 30.42
N PHE A 107 -9.42 12.74 29.46
CA PHE A 107 -9.13 13.34 28.16
C PHE A 107 -10.31 13.08 27.22
N THR A 108 -10.90 14.14 26.68
CA THR A 108 -12.00 14.04 25.69
C THR A 108 -11.67 14.83 24.43
N SER A 109 -11.87 14.20 23.27
CA SER A 109 -11.69 14.86 21.97
C SER A 109 -12.59 14.25 20.90
N ALA A 110 -12.99 15.03 19.90
CA ALA A 110 -13.80 14.57 18.78
C ALA A 110 -13.24 15.08 17.45
N TRP A 111 -13.28 14.25 16.42
CA TRP A 111 -12.75 14.56 15.09
C TRP A 111 -13.56 13.91 13.97
N ALA A 112 -13.44 14.45 12.76
CA ALA A 112 -14.11 13.90 11.59
C ALA A 112 -13.50 12.54 11.20
N LYS A 113 -14.36 11.58 10.87
CA LYS A 113 -13.92 10.30 10.31
C LYS A 113 -13.52 10.49 8.85
N ASP A 114 -12.23 10.52 8.60
CA ASP A 114 -11.66 10.62 7.26
C ASP A 114 -10.92 9.35 6.82
N PHE A 115 -10.96 8.25 7.57
CA PHE A 115 -10.20 7.02 7.26
C PHE A 115 -11.10 5.79 7.13
N HIS A 116 -10.81 4.93 6.15
CA HIS A 116 -11.59 3.74 5.85
C HIS A 116 -11.06 2.53 6.63
N VAL A 117 -11.77 2.16 7.69
CA VAL A 117 -11.40 1.06 8.59
C VAL A 117 -12.24 -0.21 8.39
N SER A 118 -13.37 -0.11 7.69
CA SER A 118 -14.31 -1.23 7.54
C SER A 118 -15.18 -1.07 6.30
N PRO A 119 -15.44 -2.16 5.55
CA PRO A 119 -16.32 -2.14 4.39
C PRO A 119 -17.78 -1.85 4.76
N PHE A 120 -18.20 -1.99 6.02
CA PHE A 120 -19.60 -1.73 6.41
C PHE A 120 -19.84 -0.29 6.87
N ASN A 121 -18.80 0.55 6.85
CA ASN A 121 -18.91 1.94 7.28
C ASN A 121 -18.27 2.89 6.26
N SER A 122 -19.00 3.92 5.86
CA SER A 122 -18.46 5.01 5.05
C SER A 122 -17.44 5.85 5.82
N ARG A 123 -16.70 6.71 5.11
CA ARG A 123 -15.85 7.81 5.66
C ARG A 123 -16.70 9.04 6.06
N LYS A 124 -17.95 8.84 6.46
CA LYS A 124 -18.80 9.92 6.99
C LYS A 124 -19.02 9.71 8.48
N GLY A 125 -19.24 10.79 9.21
CA GLY A 125 -19.45 10.79 10.66
C GLY A 125 -18.24 11.29 11.43
N THR A 126 -18.29 11.13 12.74
CA THR A 126 -17.29 11.66 13.67
C THR A 126 -16.87 10.57 14.63
N TYR A 127 -15.59 10.57 14.99
CA TYR A 127 -15.09 9.80 16.12
C TYR A 127 -15.04 10.72 17.34
N SER A 128 -15.29 10.15 18.51
CA SER A 128 -14.98 10.78 19.80
C SER A 128 -14.20 9.81 20.67
N LEU A 129 -13.17 10.30 21.34
CA LEU A 129 -12.36 9.58 22.31
C LEU A 129 -12.67 10.13 23.70
N VAL A 130 -12.88 9.22 24.65
CA VAL A 130 -12.78 9.47 26.08
C VAL A 130 -11.69 8.55 26.62
N ALA A 131 -10.60 9.11 27.11
CA ALA A 131 -9.45 8.38 27.64
C ALA A 131 -9.20 8.80 29.09
N LEU A 132 -8.94 7.82 29.95
CA LEU A 132 -8.47 8.07 31.31
C LEU A 132 -6.95 8.28 31.27
N ASP A 133 -6.47 9.30 31.98
CA ASP A 133 -5.03 9.52 32.15
C ASP A 133 -4.44 8.50 33.14
N PRO A 134 -3.61 7.54 32.68
CA PRO A 134 -3.05 6.50 33.54
C PRO A 134 -2.06 7.03 34.59
N LEU A 135 -1.52 8.24 34.40
CA LEU A 135 -0.59 8.87 35.34
C LEU A 135 -1.31 9.76 36.37
N SER A 136 -2.56 10.16 36.10
CA SER A 136 -3.37 10.97 37.02
C SER A 136 -3.83 10.20 38.27
N THR A 137 -3.84 8.86 38.23
CA THR A 137 -4.13 8.00 39.38
C THR A 137 -2.96 7.93 40.37
N ALA A 138 -2.37 9.08 40.69
CA ALA A 138 -1.28 9.24 41.65
C ALA A 138 -1.79 9.00 43.08
N GLY A 139 -1.83 7.73 43.45
CA GLY A 139 -2.00 7.12 44.76
C GLY A 139 -1.59 5.64 44.62
N ASP A 140 -1.62 4.82 45.68
CA ASP A 140 -1.27 3.38 45.65
C ASP A 140 -2.08 2.51 44.65
N SER A 141 -2.93 3.11 43.81
CA SER A 141 -3.64 2.46 42.72
C SER A 141 -2.74 2.24 41.51
N VAL A 142 -2.73 0.99 41.06
CA VAL A 142 -2.10 0.52 39.83
C VAL A 142 -2.55 1.35 38.62
N ALA A 143 -1.60 1.90 37.86
CA ALA A 143 -1.86 2.63 36.62
C ALA A 143 -2.75 1.80 35.69
N SER A 144 -3.88 2.37 35.27
CA SER A 144 -4.87 1.66 34.46
C SER A 144 -5.17 2.43 33.17
N VAL A 145 -5.16 1.71 32.05
CA VAL A 145 -5.62 2.22 30.77
C VAL A 145 -7.13 2.01 30.66
N ASN A 146 -7.86 3.03 30.23
CA ASN A 146 -9.28 2.94 29.87
C ASN A 146 -9.64 3.99 28.81
N ASN A 147 -9.67 3.56 27.55
CA ASN A 147 -9.96 4.39 26.39
C ASN A 147 -11.23 3.90 25.70
N THR A 148 -12.14 4.82 25.42
CA THR A 148 -13.40 4.54 24.71
C THR A 148 -13.46 5.39 23.46
N ILE A 149 -13.48 4.74 22.30
CA ILE A 149 -13.70 5.38 20.99
C ILE A 149 -15.15 5.12 20.59
N THR A 150 -15.89 6.18 20.30
CA THR A 150 -17.25 6.10 19.77
C THR A 150 -17.28 6.65 18.35
N LEU A 151 -17.77 5.86 17.41
CA LEU A 151 -18.12 6.31 16.07
C LEU A 151 -19.58 6.77 16.07
N ARG A 152 -19.79 8.05 15.75
CA ARG A 152 -21.11 8.63 15.53
C ARG A 152 -21.39 8.77 14.03
N SER A 153 -22.66 8.58 13.67
CA SER A 153 -23.15 8.78 12.31
C SER A 153 -23.21 10.28 11.97
N SER A 154 -23.50 10.62 10.71
CA SER A 154 -23.80 12.00 10.32
C SER A 154 -25.09 12.54 10.93
N LYS A 155 -25.93 11.67 11.51
CA LYS A 155 -27.12 12.03 12.31
C LYS A 155 -26.84 11.98 13.82
N GLU A 156 -25.57 12.02 14.21
CA GLU A 156 -25.09 11.97 15.61
C GLU A 156 -25.39 10.70 16.42
N GLU A 157 -26.12 9.75 15.86
CA GLU A 157 -26.35 8.43 16.46
C GLU A 157 -25.06 7.61 16.62
N ALA A 158 -24.85 7.00 17.79
CA ALA A 158 -23.73 6.11 18.05
C ALA A 158 -23.87 4.81 17.24
N LYS A 159 -22.87 4.51 16.40
CA LYS A 159 -22.82 3.31 15.54
C LYS A 159 -21.94 2.21 16.09
N LEU A 160 -20.82 2.59 16.70
CA LEU A 160 -19.83 1.65 17.20
C LEU A 160 -19.14 2.26 18.42
N VAL A 161 -19.02 1.47 19.48
CA VAL A 161 -18.27 1.81 20.68
C VAL A 161 -17.18 0.76 20.84
N ALA A 162 -15.93 1.19 20.82
CA ALA A 162 -14.77 0.34 21.03
C ALA A 162 -14.07 0.79 22.32
N ARG A 163 -13.80 -0.15 23.21
CA ARG A 163 -13.15 0.12 24.49
C ARG A 163 -11.86 -0.68 24.61
N VAL A 164 -10.78 -0.01 24.98
CA VAL A 164 -9.50 -0.61 25.37
C VAL A 164 -9.30 -0.31 26.84
N PHE A 165 -9.32 -1.35 27.67
CA PHE A 165 -9.24 -1.19 29.12
C PHE A 165 -8.40 -2.28 29.75
N SER A 166 -7.86 -1.98 30.94
CA SER A 166 -7.05 -2.91 31.72
C SER A 166 -7.94 -3.96 32.37
N VAL A 167 -7.59 -5.24 32.21
CA VAL A 167 -8.36 -6.39 32.74
C VAL A 167 -7.76 -6.94 34.03
N GLY A 168 -6.50 -6.63 34.32
CA GLY A 168 -5.79 -7.09 35.50
C GLY A 168 -4.54 -6.25 35.78
N ALA A 169 -3.72 -6.71 36.73
CA ALA A 169 -2.47 -6.04 37.08
C ALA A 169 -1.49 -6.02 35.89
N PRO A 170 -0.72 -4.92 35.72
CA PRO A 170 0.30 -4.82 34.71
C PRO A 170 1.40 -5.85 34.99
N VAL A 171 1.98 -6.34 33.91
CA VAL A 171 3.05 -7.32 33.96
C VAL A 171 4.33 -6.61 33.55
N ASP A 172 5.28 -6.51 34.48
CA ASP A 172 6.59 -5.94 34.20
C ASP A 172 7.50 -7.03 33.59
N PRO A 173 7.96 -6.87 32.33
CA PRO A 173 8.85 -7.84 31.70
C PRO A 173 10.22 -7.94 32.37
N GLU A 174 10.69 -6.92 33.11
CA GLU A 174 11.99 -6.95 33.80
C GLU A 174 11.95 -7.83 35.05
N ILE A 175 10.78 -7.92 35.69
CA ILE A 175 10.55 -8.70 36.92
C ILE A 175 10.09 -10.13 36.58
N LEU A 176 9.68 -10.38 35.33
CA LEU A 176 9.06 -11.64 34.93
C LEU A 176 10.08 -12.79 34.80
N GLY A 177 9.93 -13.82 35.64
CA GLY A 177 10.67 -15.07 35.48
C GLY A 177 10.28 -15.84 34.21
N TRP A 178 11.21 -16.67 33.70
CA TRP A 178 11.02 -17.47 32.47
C TRP A 178 9.69 -18.24 32.41
N TRP A 179 9.29 -18.87 33.52
CA TRP A 179 8.03 -19.64 33.58
C TRP A 179 6.78 -18.77 33.43
N ALA A 180 6.80 -17.58 34.04
CA ALA A 180 5.71 -16.61 33.91
C ALA A 180 5.66 -16.03 32.49
N SER A 181 6.82 -15.76 31.87
CA SER A 181 6.93 -15.37 30.46
C SER A 181 6.36 -16.43 29.52
N LEU A 182 6.72 -17.70 29.72
CA LEU A 182 6.21 -18.81 28.90
C LEU A 182 4.69 -18.97 29.06
N ARG A 183 4.17 -18.87 30.29
CA ARG A 183 2.73 -18.90 30.56
C ARG A 183 2.01 -17.72 29.91
N PHE A 184 2.60 -16.53 29.93
CA PHE A 184 2.05 -15.35 29.27
C PHE A 184 1.97 -15.55 27.75
N VAL A 185 3.07 -16.00 27.12
CA VAL A 185 3.10 -16.28 25.68
C VAL A 185 2.12 -17.39 25.29
N ALA A 186 2.02 -18.47 26.08
CA ALA A 186 1.07 -19.55 25.80
C ALA A 186 -0.40 -19.10 25.92
N SER A 187 -0.71 -18.21 26.88
CA SER A 187 -2.08 -17.73 27.09
C SER A 187 -2.49 -16.59 26.15
N TRP A 188 -1.59 -15.67 25.79
CA TRP A 188 -1.88 -14.48 24.99
C TRP A 188 -1.34 -14.52 23.57
N GLY A 189 -0.28 -15.28 23.31
CA GLY A 189 0.41 -15.28 22.02
C GLY A 189 -0.47 -15.68 20.83
N TRP A 190 -1.43 -16.58 21.06
CA TRP A 190 -2.37 -17.03 20.02
C TRP A 190 -3.48 -16.02 19.70
N VAL A 191 -3.77 -15.08 20.61
CA VAL A 191 -4.88 -14.12 20.45
C VAL A 191 -4.69 -13.27 19.19
N GLY A 192 -3.47 -12.78 18.96
CA GLY A 192 -3.12 -12.03 17.76
C GLY A 192 -3.37 -12.81 16.46
N PHE A 193 -2.98 -14.09 16.41
CA PHE A 193 -3.23 -14.96 15.26
C PHE A 193 -4.72 -15.25 15.02
N ALA A 194 -5.52 -15.35 16.09
CA ALA A 194 -6.95 -15.58 15.99
C ALA A 194 -7.76 -14.32 15.61
N THR A 195 -7.19 -13.12 15.73
CA THR A 195 -7.89 -11.86 15.46
C THR A 195 -8.37 -11.75 14.02
N PHE A 196 -7.52 -12.01 13.03
CA PHE A 196 -7.91 -11.87 11.62
C PHE A 196 -8.99 -12.88 11.18
N PRO A 197 -8.90 -14.19 11.51
CA PRO A 197 -10.01 -15.13 11.29
C PRO A 197 -11.32 -14.71 11.96
N ARG A 198 -11.25 -14.15 13.18
CA ARG A 198 -12.43 -13.60 13.87
C ARG A 198 -13.03 -12.42 13.11
N ILE A 199 -12.20 -11.51 12.58
CA ILE A 199 -12.64 -10.39 11.74
C ILE A 199 -13.38 -10.89 10.50
N ILE A 200 -12.84 -11.88 9.79
CA ILE A 200 -13.50 -12.49 8.62
C ILE A 200 -14.85 -13.08 9.00
N ARG A 201 -14.92 -13.83 10.11
CA ARG A 201 -16.16 -14.44 10.58
C ARG A 201 -17.24 -13.40 10.91
N GLU A 202 -16.87 -12.31 11.58
CA GLU A 202 -17.84 -11.24 11.88
C GLU A 202 -18.23 -10.48 10.60
N ALA A 203 -17.29 -10.20 9.69
CA ALA A 203 -17.59 -9.60 8.39
C ALA A 203 -18.57 -10.46 7.56
N TRP A 204 -18.38 -11.79 7.58
CA TRP A 204 -19.30 -12.74 6.94
C TRP A 204 -20.71 -12.65 7.53
N LYS A 205 -20.86 -12.58 8.86
CA LYS A 205 -22.17 -12.41 9.50
C LYS A 205 -22.81 -11.07 9.13
N LEU A 206 -22.03 -9.98 9.10
CA LEU A 206 -22.55 -8.65 8.74
C LEU A 206 -23.02 -8.59 7.28
N TYR A 207 -22.29 -9.25 6.38
CA TYR A 207 -22.66 -9.32 4.96
C TYR A 207 -23.85 -10.24 4.71
N PHE A 208 -23.78 -11.52 5.12
CA PHE A 208 -24.80 -12.50 4.76
C PHE A 208 -26.03 -12.48 5.69
N LYS A 209 -25.86 -12.31 7.00
CA LYS A 209 -26.99 -12.32 7.96
C LYS A 209 -27.63 -10.94 8.11
N ARG A 210 -26.82 -9.89 8.25
CA ARG A 210 -27.32 -8.52 8.48
C ARG A 210 -27.53 -7.72 7.19
N LYS A 211 -27.06 -8.22 6.04
CA LYS A 211 -27.21 -7.58 4.71
C LYS A 211 -26.81 -6.11 4.71
N LEU A 212 -25.76 -5.77 5.47
CA LEU A 212 -25.28 -4.40 5.54
C LEU A 212 -24.67 -3.98 4.20
N HIS A 213 -24.91 -2.72 3.84
CA HIS A 213 -24.34 -2.12 2.64
C HIS A 213 -22.81 -2.14 2.70
N VAL A 214 -22.19 -2.61 1.61
CA VAL A 214 -20.73 -2.66 1.46
C VAL A 214 -20.24 -1.41 0.75
N TRP A 215 -19.36 -0.69 1.42
CA TRP A 215 -18.60 0.43 0.92
C TRP A 215 -17.25 -0.08 0.43
N PHE A 216 -16.95 0.16 -0.84
CA PHE A 216 -15.63 -0.17 -1.38
C PHE A 216 -14.54 0.68 -0.72
N ARG A 217 -13.33 0.13 -0.63
CA ARG A 217 -12.17 0.88 -0.13
C ARG A 217 -11.90 2.07 -1.05
N PRO A 218 -11.93 3.31 -0.53
CA PRO A 218 -11.41 4.48 -1.23
C PRO A 218 -9.89 4.57 -1.05
N GLU A 219 -9.22 5.23 -1.99
CA GLU A 219 -7.81 5.59 -1.86
C GLU A 219 -7.56 6.55 -0.69
N ILE A 220 -6.34 6.50 -0.19
CA ILE A 220 -5.91 7.24 0.99
C ILE A 220 -5.80 8.74 0.73
N SER A 221 -5.95 9.52 1.80
CA SER A 221 -5.63 10.96 1.75
C SER A 221 -4.12 11.18 1.83
N ILE A 222 -3.68 12.37 1.43
CA ILE A 222 -2.28 12.82 1.47
C ILE A 222 -1.69 12.78 2.90
N ASN A 223 -2.54 12.91 3.92
CA ASN A 223 -2.16 12.91 5.34
C ASN A 223 -2.21 11.50 5.97
N SER A 224 -2.35 10.47 5.13
CA SER A 224 -2.33 9.06 5.54
C SER A 224 -1.08 8.39 4.98
N VAL A 225 -0.59 7.39 5.70
CA VAL A 225 0.47 6.51 5.22
C VAL A 225 -0.17 5.38 4.44
N GLY A 226 0.25 5.23 3.17
CA GLY A 226 -0.23 4.17 2.29
C GLY A 226 0.27 2.79 2.69
N ARG A 227 -0.29 1.77 2.04
CA ARG A 227 0.20 0.39 2.16
C ARG A 227 1.64 0.26 1.68
N ARG A 228 2.31 -0.79 2.14
CA ARG A 228 3.63 -1.15 1.61
C ARG A 228 3.56 -1.46 0.13
N ALA A 229 4.57 -0.98 -0.60
CA ALA A 229 4.76 -1.29 -2.01
C ALA A 229 5.20 -2.75 -2.19
N THR A 230 4.59 -3.43 -3.16
CA THR A 230 5.03 -4.74 -3.62
C THR A 230 6.36 -4.65 -4.37
N ASP A 231 7.08 -5.76 -4.54
CA ASP A 231 8.35 -5.77 -5.28
C ASP A 231 8.18 -5.31 -6.74
N ASP A 232 7.05 -5.66 -7.37
CA ASP A 232 6.70 -5.23 -8.72
C ASP A 232 6.55 -3.69 -8.77
N GLU A 233 5.88 -3.08 -7.79
CA GLU A 233 5.71 -1.62 -7.70
C GLU A 233 7.00 -0.89 -7.35
N ARG A 234 7.83 -1.46 -6.46
CA ARG A 234 9.18 -0.95 -6.15
C ARG A 234 10.04 -0.90 -7.40
N LEU A 235 10.01 -1.96 -8.21
CA LEU A 235 10.73 -2.01 -9.46
C LEU A 235 10.22 -0.95 -10.45
N LEU A 236 8.90 -0.85 -10.62
CA LEU A 236 8.28 0.11 -11.55
C LEU A 236 8.55 1.56 -11.15
N GLU A 237 8.58 1.88 -9.85
CA GLU A 237 8.95 3.22 -9.35
C GLU A 237 10.31 3.67 -9.88
N THR A 238 11.29 2.77 -9.94
CA THR A 238 12.64 3.12 -10.40
C THR A 238 12.66 3.54 -11.87
N PHE A 239 11.87 2.89 -12.72
CA PHE A 239 11.73 3.25 -14.13
C PHE A 239 10.88 4.51 -14.30
N PHE A 240 9.82 4.64 -13.51
CA PHE A 240 8.95 5.82 -13.54
C PHE A 240 9.71 7.08 -13.13
N ALA A 241 10.54 7.04 -12.11
CA ALA A 241 11.34 8.18 -11.69
C ALA A 241 12.37 8.60 -12.76
N LYS A 242 13.00 7.63 -13.44
CA LYS A 242 13.87 7.90 -14.60
C LYS A 242 13.08 8.51 -15.76
N TYR A 243 11.86 8.03 -15.98
CA TYR A 243 10.96 8.55 -17.01
C TYR A 243 10.51 9.98 -16.73
N ILE A 244 10.15 10.32 -15.48
CA ILE A 244 9.84 11.70 -15.07
C ILE A 244 11.06 12.61 -15.30
N ALA A 245 12.25 12.18 -14.89
CA ALA A 245 13.48 12.95 -15.13
C ALA A 245 13.69 13.24 -16.63
N HIS A 246 13.44 12.24 -17.49
CA HIS A 246 13.51 12.38 -18.94
C HIS A 246 12.43 13.32 -19.50
N LEU A 247 11.20 13.28 -18.99
CA LEU A 247 10.15 14.21 -19.39
C LEU A 247 10.52 15.65 -19.02
N VAL A 248 11.06 15.87 -17.82
CA VAL A 248 11.48 17.20 -17.36
C VAL A 248 12.64 17.74 -18.20
N SER A 249 13.60 16.88 -18.57
CA SER A 249 14.73 17.31 -19.42
C SER A 249 14.32 17.67 -20.84
N HIS A 250 13.14 17.22 -21.29
CA HIS A 250 12.58 17.50 -22.61
C HIS A 250 11.28 18.33 -22.53
N ALA A 251 11.04 19.00 -21.40
CA ALA A 251 9.88 19.86 -21.22
C ALA A 251 9.91 21.02 -22.23
N THR A 252 8.75 21.42 -22.73
CA THR A 252 8.65 22.47 -23.77
C THR A 252 8.81 23.88 -23.20
N ALA A 253 8.73 24.04 -21.89
CA ALA A 253 8.88 25.31 -21.18
C ALA A 253 9.66 25.09 -19.87
N PRO A 254 10.34 26.13 -19.35
CA PRO A 254 11.01 26.07 -18.05
C PRO A 254 10.05 25.65 -16.93
N LEU A 255 10.39 24.59 -16.20
CA LEU A 255 9.56 24.00 -15.15
C LEU A 255 10.45 23.29 -14.13
N ASP A 256 10.17 23.55 -12.84
CA ASP A 256 10.76 22.80 -11.74
C ASP A 256 9.74 21.76 -11.25
N VAL A 257 10.16 20.50 -11.10
CA VAL A 257 9.27 19.40 -10.71
C VAL A 257 9.77 18.74 -9.43
N THR A 258 8.94 18.75 -8.40
CA THR A 258 9.13 17.90 -7.21
C THR A 258 8.32 16.63 -7.36
N TYR A 259 9.01 15.51 -7.54
CA TYR A 259 8.42 14.18 -7.55
C TYR A 259 8.55 13.53 -6.16
N LYS A 260 7.42 13.22 -5.54
CA LYS A 260 7.32 12.52 -4.27
C LYS A 260 6.66 11.15 -4.47
N PRO A 261 7.41 10.03 -4.38
CA PRO A 261 6.82 8.69 -4.41
C PRO A 261 6.07 8.39 -3.09
N PRO A 262 5.27 7.31 -3.02
CA PRO A 262 4.65 6.88 -1.78
C PRO A 262 5.72 6.61 -0.73
N THR A 263 5.38 6.92 0.51
CA THR A 263 6.27 6.79 1.64
C THR A 263 6.78 5.35 1.75
N GLU A 264 8.07 5.19 2.03
CA GLU A 264 8.88 3.93 2.03
C GLU A 264 9.61 3.55 0.74
N LEU A 265 9.31 4.14 -0.43
CA LEU A 265 9.95 3.75 -1.70
C LEU A 265 11.31 4.44 -1.90
N SER A 266 11.30 5.73 -2.18
CA SER A 266 12.50 6.52 -2.40
C SER A 266 12.30 7.95 -1.87
N PRO A 267 13.36 8.70 -1.53
CA PRO A 267 13.20 10.07 -1.04
C PRO A 267 12.62 10.97 -2.15
N PRO A 268 11.95 12.08 -1.79
CA PRO A 268 11.50 13.07 -2.76
C PRO A 268 12.66 13.55 -3.65
N ARG A 269 12.39 13.70 -4.95
CA ARG A 269 13.39 14.12 -5.95
C ARG A 269 12.93 15.41 -6.60
N GLN A 270 13.88 16.31 -6.80
CA GLN A 270 13.67 17.54 -7.54
C GLN A 270 14.34 17.43 -8.90
N TYR A 271 13.62 17.82 -9.93
CA TYR A 271 14.07 17.83 -11.32
C TYR A 271 13.93 19.24 -11.87
N PHE A 272 14.92 19.67 -12.63
CA PHE A 272 14.97 20.99 -13.23
C PHE A 272 15.03 20.84 -14.74
N SER A 273 14.14 21.52 -15.45
CA SER A 273 14.20 21.57 -16.90
C SER A 273 15.44 22.36 -17.37
N PRO A 274 15.87 22.20 -18.64
CA PRO A 274 16.94 23.03 -19.21
C PRO A 274 16.58 24.52 -19.14
N PRO A 275 17.58 25.41 -19.01
CA PRO A 275 17.35 26.85 -19.01
C PRO A 275 16.81 27.31 -20.38
N SER A 276 15.77 28.16 -20.37
CA SER A 276 15.40 28.92 -21.57
C SER A 276 16.46 29.98 -21.86
N SER A 277 16.72 30.26 -23.14
CA SER A 277 17.61 31.33 -23.60
C SER A 277 17.22 32.74 -23.12
N SER A 278 16.00 32.91 -22.59
CA SER A 278 15.53 34.12 -21.91
C SER A 278 15.80 34.05 -20.41
N SER A 279 16.70 34.91 -19.93
CA SER A 279 16.99 35.15 -18.52
C SER A 279 15.74 35.68 -17.78
N GLU A 280 15.55 35.24 -16.53
CA GLU A 280 14.53 35.70 -15.55
C GLU A 280 13.04 35.36 -15.81
N ALA A 281 12.71 34.31 -16.56
CA ALA A 281 11.34 33.79 -16.53
C ALA A 281 11.06 33.07 -15.19
N LEU A 282 9.96 33.44 -14.51
CA LEU A 282 9.43 32.73 -13.34
C LEU A 282 9.37 31.23 -13.65
N ARG A 283 10.03 30.40 -12.84
CA ARG A 283 9.97 28.95 -12.98
C ARG A 283 8.79 28.43 -12.17
N PRO A 284 7.67 28.05 -12.79
CA PRO A 284 6.57 27.45 -12.06
C PRO A 284 7.04 26.13 -11.44
N HIS A 285 6.48 25.80 -10.28
CA HIS A 285 6.89 24.63 -9.51
C HIS A 285 5.76 23.60 -9.43
N LEU A 286 5.94 22.47 -10.10
CA LEU A 286 4.97 21.38 -10.19
C LEU A 286 5.30 20.29 -9.15
N HIS A 287 4.39 20.06 -8.20
CA HIS A 287 4.48 18.93 -7.29
C HIS A 287 3.69 17.74 -7.84
N ILE A 288 4.36 16.60 -8.02
CA ILE A 288 3.74 15.31 -8.34
C ILE A 288 3.93 14.40 -7.13
N HIS A 289 2.86 14.19 -6.36
CA HIS A 289 2.87 13.34 -5.17
C HIS A 289 2.04 12.09 -5.41
N ILE A 290 2.69 10.94 -5.49
CA ILE A 290 2.01 9.65 -5.61
C ILE A 290 1.59 9.20 -4.21
N THR A 291 0.29 9.03 -3.98
CA THR A 291 -0.26 8.71 -2.66
C THR A 291 -0.19 7.21 -2.36
N THR A 292 -0.36 6.36 -3.38
CA THR A 292 -0.42 4.89 -3.22
C THR A 292 0.47 4.18 -4.23
N PRO A 293 1.20 3.12 -3.84
CA PRO A 293 2.02 2.34 -4.77
C PRO A 293 1.23 1.72 -5.93
N ALA A 294 -0.09 1.56 -5.78
CA ALA A 294 -0.97 1.06 -6.82
C ALA A 294 -0.92 1.91 -8.11
N PHE A 295 -0.54 3.18 -8.01
CA PHE A 295 -0.33 4.03 -9.17
C PHE A 295 0.63 3.39 -10.18
N TYR A 296 1.79 2.87 -9.75
CA TYR A 296 2.79 2.34 -10.68
C TYR A 296 2.31 1.09 -11.43
N SER A 297 1.65 0.18 -10.70
CA SER A 297 1.10 -1.03 -11.29
C SER A 297 -0.07 -0.73 -12.23
N ARG A 298 -0.85 0.33 -11.99
CA ARG A 298 -1.93 0.81 -12.89
C ARG A 298 -1.39 1.60 -14.08
N PHE A 299 -0.35 2.42 -13.87
CA PHE A 299 0.23 3.32 -14.88
C PHE A 299 0.63 2.58 -16.16
N VAL A 300 1.26 1.41 -16.01
CA VAL A 300 1.75 0.61 -17.15
C VAL A 300 0.65 0.06 -18.05
N HIS A 301 -0.61 0.04 -17.60
CA HIS A 301 -1.75 -0.38 -18.42
C HIS A 301 -2.16 0.69 -19.44
N TYR A 302 -1.95 1.97 -19.15
CA TYR A 302 -2.36 3.07 -20.02
C TYR A 302 -1.47 3.22 -21.26
N ALA A 303 -2.09 3.45 -22.41
CA ALA A 303 -1.35 3.62 -23.66
C ALA A 303 -0.66 4.98 -23.73
N HIS A 304 -1.28 6.01 -23.14
CA HIS A 304 -0.76 7.37 -23.11
C HIS A 304 -0.47 7.83 -21.68
N THR A 305 0.61 8.58 -21.50
CA THR A 305 0.97 9.16 -20.20
C THR A 305 -0.07 10.16 -19.73
N THR A 306 -0.61 10.99 -20.63
CA THR A 306 -1.69 11.94 -20.34
C THR A 306 -2.94 11.24 -19.82
N GLU A 307 -3.37 10.18 -20.51
CA GLU A 307 -4.50 9.32 -20.11
C GLU A 307 -4.30 8.76 -18.69
N ALA A 308 -3.08 8.35 -18.34
CA ALA A 308 -2.77 7.85 -17.01
C ALA A 308 -2.96 8.92 -15.93
N PHE A 309 -2.45 10.15 -16.15
CA PHE A 309 -2.65 11.26 -15.22
C PHE A 309 -4.12 11.68 -15.11
N ASP A 310 -4.86 11.65 -16.22
CA ASP A 310 -6.29 11.94 -16.23
C ASP A 310 -7.07 10.92 -15.40
N ARG A 311 -6.87 9.62 -15.66
CA ARG A 311 -7.65 8.55 -15.01
C ARG A 311 -7.26 8.29 -13.56
N GLU A 312 -6.03 8.59 -13.17
CA GLU A 312 -5.53 8.40 -11.81
C GLU A 312 -5.60 9.68 -10.94
N CYS A 313 -5.89 10.85 -11.53
CA CYS A 313 -5.96 12.13 -10.80
C CYS A 313 -7.10 13.06 -11.26
N LEU A 314 -7.05 13.54 -12.51
CA LEU A 314 -7.81 14.73 -12.93
C LEU A 314 -9.29 14.43 -13.23
N CYS A 315 -9.54 13.33 -13.92
CA CYS A 315 -10.85 12.89 -14.43
C CYS A 315 -11.35 11.65 -13.67
N THR A 316 -11.20 11.65 -12.35
CA THR A 316 -11.68 10.58 -11.47
C THR A 316 -12.21 11.15 -10.17
N MET A 317 -13.03 10.38 -9.45
CA MET A 317 -13.48 10.79 -8.12
C MET A 317 -12.30 10.90 -7.16
N ASP A 318 -12.35 11.84 -6.23
CA ASP A 318 -11.34 12.01 -5.17
C ASP A 318 -11.02 10.69 -4.44
N LYS A 319 -12.04 9.82 -4.29
CA LYS A 319 -11.92 8.50 -3.64
C LYS A 319 -11.12 7.46 -4.42
N ASN A 320 -10.81 7.70 -5.69
CA ASN A 320 -10.02 6.79 -6.52
C ASN A 320 -8.65 7.37 -6.88
N ARG A 321 -8.33 8.60 -6.44
CA ARG A 321 -7.08 9.25 -6.83
C ARG A 321 -5.88 8.54 -6.22
N THR A 322 -4.96 8.11 -7.07
CA THR A 322 -3.71 7.47 -6.63
C THR A 322 -2.52 8.42 -6.61
N LEU A 323 -2.73 9.66 -7.06
CA LEU A 323 -1.75 10.73 -7.09
C LEU A 323 -2.42 12.08 -6.85
N TRP A 324 -1.63 13.06 -6.41
CA TRP A 324 -2.01 14.44 -6.22
C TRP A 324 -1.03 15.34 -6.98
N ILE A 325 -1.57 16.37 -7.65
CA ILE A 325 -0.81 17.36 -8.39
C ILE A 325 -1.20 18.75 -7.91
N SER A 326 -0.21 19.61 -7.65
CA SER A 326 -0.46 20.99 -7.19
C SER A 326 -1.13 21.87 -8.26
N GLN A 327 -0.55 21.90 -9.47
CA GLN A 327 -0.91 22.80 -10.57
C GLN A 327 -1.06 22.00 -11.88
N PRO A 328 -2.22 21.34 -12.11
CA PRO A 328 -2.44 20.44 -13.24
C PRO A 328 -2.22 21.06 -14.62
N GLU A 329 -2.43 22.36 -14.77
CA GLU A 329 -2.22 23.11 -16.00
C GLU A 329 -0.77 23.02 -16.52
N LEU A 330 0.20 22.88 -15.62
CA LEU A 330 1.61 22.75 -15.96
C LEU A 330 1.97 21.40 -16.57
N LEU A 331 1.10 20.38 -16.46
CA LEU A 331 1.33 19.09 -17.10
C LEU A 331 1.44 19.21 -18.61
N ARG A 332 0.83 20.22 -19.23
CA ARG A 332 0.94 20.47 -20.68
C ARG A 332 2.37 20.79 -21.11
N ALA A 333 3.16 21.43 -20.24
CA ALA A 333 4.57 21.71 -20.49
C ALA A 333 5.45 20.45 -20.36
N LEU A 334 5.04 19.51 -19.49
CA LEU A 334 5.73 18.23 -19.25
C LEU A 334 5.35 17.14 -20.26
N LEU A 335 4.11 17.16 -20.75
CA LEU A 335 3.49 16.16 -21.60
C LEU A 335 3.00 16.80 -22.91
N PRO A 336 3.90 17.15 -23.84
CA PRO A 336 3.50 17.78 -25.08
C PRO A 336 2.60 16.85 -25.91
N SER A 337 1.58 17.43 -26.55
CA SER A 337 0.63 16.72 -27.43
C SER A 337 1.31 16.10 -28.66
N VAL A 338 2.47 16.64 -29.05
CA VAL A 338 3.29 16.16 -30.16
C VAL A 338 4.19 15.04 -29.65
N ARG A 339 4.02 13.83 -30.21
CA ARG A 339 4.92 12.70 -29.95
C ARG A 339 6.34 13.15 -30.22
N TYR A 340 7.23 13.02 -29.24
CA TYR A 340 8.65 13.22 -29.46
C TYR A 340 9.09 12.46 -30.72
N PRO A 341 9.83 13.07 -31.65
CA PRO A 341 10.38 12.36 -32.78
C PRO A 341 11.23 11.22 -32.22
N VAL A 342 10.79 9.99 -32.48
CA VAL A 342 11.54 8.80 -32.08
C VAL A 342 12.70 8.72 -33.05
N ASP A 343 13.91 9.06 -32.59
CA ASP A 343 15.13 9.04 -33.39
C ASP A 343 15.45 7.61 -33.88
N GLY A 344 14.88 7.19 -35.03
CA GLY A 344 15.15 5.88 -35.62
C GLY A 344 14.70 4.65 -34.79
N PRO A 345 14.72 3.46 -35.40
CA PRO A 345 14.31 2.23 -34.72
C PRO A 345 15.34 1.87 -33.64
N PRO A 346 14.89 1.42 -32.44
CA PRO A 346 15.81 1.03 -31.38
C PRO A 346 16.62 -0.20 -31.82
N SER A 347 17.90 -0.25 -31.45
CA SER A 347 18.84 -1.35 -31.75
C SER A 347 18.54 -2.57 -30.86
N VAL A 348 17.38 -3.19 -31.09
CA VAL A 348 16.88 -4.32 -30.30
C VAL A 348 17.09 -5.62 -31.07
N GLY A 349 17.68 -6.62 -30.42
CA GLY A 349 17.83 -7.97 -30.97
C GLY A 349 16.50 -8.64 -31.30
N LEU A 350 16.51 -9.64 -32.18
CA LEU A 350 15.31 -10.36 -32.68
C LEU A 350 14.41 -10.88 -31.55
N PHE A 351 14.99 -11.56 -30.56
CA PHE A 351 14.25 -12.11 -29.42
C PHE A 351 13.60 -11.02 -28.57
N ASP A 352 14.28 -9.90 -28.36
CA ASP A 352 13.72 -8.81 -27.58
C ASP A 352 12.59 -8.11 -28.34
N ARG A 353 12.69 -7.95 -29.67
CA ARG A 353 11.56 -7.46 -30.49
C ARG A 353 10.32 -8.35 -30.32
N LEU A 354 10.49 -9.67 -30.36
CA LEU A 354 9.41 -10.63 -30.12
C LEU A 354 8.80 -10.42 -28.72
N ARG A 355 9.63 -10.32 -27.68
CA ARG A 355 9.17 -10.15 -26.30
C ARG A 355 8.42 -8.81 -26.10
N TRP A 356 8.85 -7.73 -26.73
CA TRP A 356 8.13 -6.45 -26.73
C TRP A 356 6.79 -6.54 -27.48
N ALA A 357 6.74 -7.28 -28.59
CA ALA A 357 5.48 -7.55 -29.29
C ALA A 357 4.51 -8.38 -28.44
N VAL A 358 5.01 -9.34 -27.66
CA VAL A 358 4.22 -10.10 -26.68
C VAL A 358 3.66 -9.17 -25.60
N LEU A 359 4.49 -8.32 -25.00
CA LEU A 359 4.05 -7.33 -24.00
C LEU A 359 2.91 -6.46 -24.57
N LYS A 360 3.08 -5.95 -25.80
CA LYS A 360 2.05 -5.16 -26.49
C LYS A 360 0.73 -5.93 -26.64
N ARG A 361 0.78 -7.20 -27.04
CA ARG A 361 -0.42 -8.05 -27.21
C ARG A 361 -1.09 -8.40 -25.88
N LEU A 362 -0.31 -8.50 -24.81
CA LEU A 362 -0.82 -8.78 -23.46
C LEU A 362 -1.43 -7.54 -22.80
N ARG A 363 -1.11 -6.33 -23.24
CA ARG A 363 -1.65 -5.08 -22.67
C ARG A 363 -3.16 -5.11 -22.53
N CYS A 364 -3.65 -4.73 -21.37
CA CYS A 364 -5.07 -4.69 -21.01
C CYS A 364 -5.34 -3.48 -20.13
N LEU A 365 -6.62 -3.12 -19.96
CA LEU A 365 -7.01 -2.07 -19.03
C LEU A 365 -6.70 -2.47 -17.57
N PRO A 366 -6.44 -1.49 -16.69
CA PRO A 366 -6.30 -1.76 -15.26
C PRO A 366 -7.66 -2.18 -14.67
N ALA A 367 -7.64 -2.66 -13.43
CA ALA A 367 -8.89 -2.95 -12.71
C ALA A 367 -9.78 -1.71 -12.64
N ALA A 368 -11.09 -1.93 -12.82
CA ALA A 368 -12.09 -0.87 -12.78
C ALA A 368 -12.01 -0.10 -11.45
N PRO A 369 -12.22 1.22 -11.46
CA PRO A 369 -12.19 2.02 -10.24
C PRO A 369 -13.31 1.58 -9.29
N SER A 370 -13.02 1.61 -7.99
CA SER A 370 -13.97 1.25 -6.92
C SER A 370 -15.25 2.11 -6.95
N TYR A 371 -15.12 3.36 -7.38
CA TYR A 371 -16.22 4.31 -7.49
C TYR A 371 -16.35 4.80 -8.95
N PRO A 372 -17.39 4.41 -9.69
CA PRO A 372 -17.53 4.77 -11.10
C PRO A 372 -17.84 6.26 -11.27
N PHE A 373 -17.03 6.98 -12.02
CA PHE A 373 -17.24 8.38 -12.34
C PHE A 373 -18.27 8.50 -13.47
N GLY A 374 -19.41 9.16 -13.22
CA GLY A 374 -20.42 9.56 -14.22
C GLY A 374 -20.86 8.49 -15.22
N ALA A 375 -21.93 7.75 -14.92
CA ALA A 375 -22.50 6.73 -15.82
C ALA A 375 -22.98 7.28 -17.19
N GLU A 376 -23.03 8.59 -17.38
CA GLU A 376 -23.48 9.24 -18.62
C GLU A 376 -22.36 9.49 -19.64
N ALA A 377 -21.09 9.53 -19.24
CA ALA A 377 -19.98 9.83 -20.15
C ALA A 377 -19.61 8.66 -21.10
N ALA A 378 -20.08 7.45 -20.82
CA ALA A 378 -19.77 6.26 -21.63
C ALA A 378 -20.72 6.04 -22.83
N ARG A 379 -21.77 6.85 -22.99
CA ARG A 379 -22.70 6.75 -24.13
C ARG A 379 -22.19 7.57 -25.32
N GLY A 380 -21.15 7.08 -26.00
CA GLY A 380 -20.76 7.65 -27.30
C GLY A 380 -19.32 7.44 -27.74
N GLU A 381 -18.40 7.07 -26.85
CA GLU A 381 -16.99 6.90 -27.22
C GLU A 381 -16.72 5.53 -27.84
N ARG A 382 -16.10 5.54 -29.03
CA ARG A 382 -15.62 4.34 -29.71
C ARG A 382 -14.45 3.78 -28.91
N VAL A 383 -14.64 2.65 -28.24
CA VAL A 383 -13.57 1.96 -27.51
C VAL A 383 -12.59 1.37 -28.52
N GLU A 384 -11.46 2.03 -28.71
CA GLU A 384 -10.36 1.49 -29.51
C GLU A 384 -9.63 0.37 -28.75
N ASP A 385 -9.25 -0.69 -29.46
CA ASP A 385 -8.45 -1.76 -28.86
C ASP A 385 -7.06 -1.22 -28.54
N ILE A 386 -6.75 -1.08 -27.25
CA ILE A 386 -5.47 -0.60 -26.74
C ILE A 386 -4.25 -1.38 -27.30
N ARG A 387 -4.45 -2.61 -27.78
CA ARG A 387 -3.39 -3.44 -28.37
C ARG A 387 -3.03 -3.04 -29.81
N ALA A 388 -3.93 -2.33 -30.50
CA ALA A 388 -3.65 -1.78 -31.82
C ALA A 388 -2.66 -0.61 -31.72
N LEU A 389 -2.77 0.20 -30.67
CA LEU A 389 -1.91 1.34 -30.38
C LEU A 389 -0.45 0.93 -30.20
N PRO A 390 0.54 1.80 -30.52
CA PRO A 390 1.96 1.50 -30.31
C PRO A 390 2.30 1.26 -28.83
N LEU A 391 3.54 0.83 -28.56
CA LEU A 391 4.06 0.78 -27.19
C LEU A 391 3.88 2.14 -26.50
N SER A 392 3.62 2.13 -25.18
CA SER A 392 3.41 3.37 -24.44
C SER A 392 4.68 4.22 -24.42
N PRO A 393 4.58 5.53 -24.17
CA PRO A 393 5.76 6.39 -24.02
C PRO A 393 6.77 5.87 -22.99
N LEU A 394 6.28 5.29 -21.87
CA LEU A 394 7.15 4.67 -20.87
C LEU A 394 7.82 3.40 -21.40
N ASP A 395 7.09 2.53 -22.11
CA ASP A 395 7.68 1.33 -22.73
C ASP A 395 8.80 1.69 -23.71
N LEU A 396 8.55 2.70 -24.57
CA LEU A 396 9.52 3.19 -25.53
C LEU A 396 10.75 3.81 -24.84
N PHE A 397 10.51 4.59 -23.78
CA PHE A 397 11.59 5.15 -22.96
C PHE A 397 12.46 4.03 -22.35
N VAL A 398 11.84 3.02 -21.74
CA VAL A 398 12.57 1.90 -21.12
C VAL A 398 13.33 1.09 -22.16
N GLN A 399 12.69 0.81 -23.30
CA GLN A 399 13.32 0.08 -24.41
C GLN A 399 14.57 0.79 -24.94
N ARG A 400 14.58 2.13 -24.95
CA ARG A 400 15.63 2.92 -25.58
C ARG A 400 16.74 3.35 -24.61
N TYR A 401 16.37 3.77 -23.40
CA TYR A 401 17.29 4.43 -22.47
C TYR A 401 17.67 3.55 -21.26
N CYS A 402 17.01 2.41 -21.06
CA CYS A 402 17.24 1.55 -19.89
C CYS A 402 17.81 0.17 -20.25
N GLY A 403 18.52 0.03 -21.38
CA GLY A 403 18.90 -1.24 -22.02
C GLY A 403 19.24 -2.42 -21.09
N GLY A 404 20.19 -2.25 -20.15
CA GLY A 404 20.61 -3.33 -19.24
C GLY A 404 19.52 -3.81 -18.27
N ASP A 405 18.57 -2.94 -17.90
CA ASP A 405 17.50 -3.23 -16.95
C ASP A 405 16.12 -3.42 -17.63
N ALA A 406 16.00 -3.14 -18.94
CA ALA A 406 14.75 -3.14 -19.67
C ALA A 406 14.02 -4.50 -19.62
N TRP A 407 14.76 -5.61 -19.52
CA TRP A 407 14.19 -6.94 -19.36
C TRP A 407 13.43 -7.11 -18.03
N ARG A 408 13.89 -6.47 -16.94
CA ARG A 408 13.22 -6.50 -15.62
C ARG A 408 11.86 -5.82 -15.69
N TYR A 409 11.82 -4.63 -16.29
CA TYR A 409 10.58 -3.90 -16.55
C TYR A 409 9.61 -4.73 -17.39
N ARG A 410 10.06 -5.20 -18.56
CA ARG A 410 9.21 -5.96 -19.49
C ARG A 410 8.64 -7.20 -18.84
N ARG A 411 9.43 -7.92 -18.04
CA ARG A 411 8.98 -9.10 -17.31
C ARG A 411 7.94 -8.77 -16.25
N CYS A 412 8.18 -7.73 -15.46
CA CYS A 412 7.24 -7.24 -14.45
C CYS A 412 5.89 -6.85 -15.09
N VAL A 413 5.92 -6.01 -16.13
CA VAL A 413 4.71 -5.57 -16.83
C VAL A 413 3.96 -6.71 -17.50
N SER A 414 4.67 -7.63 -18.17
CA SER A 414 4.04 -8.81 -18.79
C SER A 414 3.36 -9.70 -17.75
N ARG A 415 3.98 -9.86 -16.57
CA ARG A 415 3.39 -10.58 -15.44
C ARG A 415 2.12 -9.85 -14.95
N LEU A 416 2.15 -8.54 -14.75
CA LEU A 416 0.96 -7.78 -14.34
C LEU A 416 -0.21 -7.94 -15.33
N PHE A 417 0.08 -7.91 -16.63
CA PHE A 417 -0.94 -8.14 -17.66
C PHE A 417 -1.51 -9.56 -17.63
N LEU A 418 -0.67 -10.57 -17.45
CA LEU A 418 -1.12 -11.96 -17.28
C LEU A 418 -1.98 -12.12 -16.01
N VAL A 419 -1.56 -11.49 -14.90
CA VAL A 419 -2.32 -11.50 -13.65
C VAL A 419 -3.71 -10.88 -13.85
N GLN A 420 -3.79 -9.74 -14.53
CA GLN A 420 -5.06 -9.07 -14.78
C GLN A 420 -5.96 -9.88 -15.73
N ARG A 421 -5.40 -10.51 -16.77
CA ARG A 421 -6.17 -11.24 -17.78
C ARG A 421 -6.60 -12.64 -17.36
N LEU A 422 -5.71 -13.38 -16.70
CA LEU A 422 -5.87 -14.83 -16.47
C LEU A 422 -6.16 -15.17 -15.01
N ALA A 423 -5.92 -14.23 -14.09
CA ALA A 423 -6.00 -14.48 -12.66
C ALA A 423 -6.84 -13.46 -11.90
N TRP A 424 -7.71 -12.70 -12.59
CA TRP A 424 -8.61 -11.71 -12.00
C TRP A 424 -7.89 -10.72 -11.05
N GLY A 425 -6.63 -10.38 -11.35
CA GLY A 425 -5.85 -9.47 -10.51
C GLY A 425 -5.17 -10.14 -9.29
N ILE A 426 -5.18 -11.47 -9.18
CA ILE A 426 -4.58 -12.23 -8.05
C ILE A 426 -3.21 -12.79 -8.46
N PRO A 427 -2.08 -12.18 -8.02
CA PRO A 427 -0.75 -12.59 -8.48
C PRO A 427 -0.37 -14.01 -8.07
N ALA A 428 -0.90 -14.49 -6.93
CA ALA A 428 -0.63 -15.83 -6.40
C ALA A 428 -1.07 -16.94 -7.35
N LEU A 429 -2.14 -16.76 -8.12
CA LEU A 429 -2.63 -17.76 -9.07
C LEU A 429 -1.66 -17.93 -10.25
N VAL A 430 -1.10 -16.83 -10.77
CA VAL A 430 -0.10 -16.91 -11.85
C VAL A 430 1.19 -17.55 -11.35
N THR A 431 1.63 -17.20 -10.13
CA THR A 431 2.78 -17.85 -9.50
C THR A 431 2.53 -19.35 -9.28
N GLY A 432 1.34 -19.73 -8.80
CA GLY A 432 0.95 -21.14 -8.63
C GLY A 432 0.91 -21.89 -9.96
N ALA A 433 0.35 -21.29 -11.01
CA ALA A 433 0.33 -21.86 -12.35
C ALA A 433 1.76 -22.06 -12.91
N ASP A 434 2.68 -21.11 -12.70
CA ASP A 434 4.09 -21.24 -13.10
C ASP A 434 4.77 -22.42 -12.39
N VAL A 435 4.50 -22.60 -11.09
CA VAL A 435 5.01 -23.74 -10.32
C VAL A 435 4.44 -25.07 -10.86
N LEU A 436 3.15 -25.13 -11.16
CA LEU A 436 2.51 -26.31 -11.74
C LEU A 436 3.09 -26.67 -13.12
N VAL A 437 3.32 -25.69 -13.99
CA VAL A 437 3.95 -25.91 -15.31
C VAL A 437 5.37 -26.45 -15.14
N ARG A 438 6.16 -25.87 -14.23
CA ARG A 438 7.52 -26.35 -13.93
C ARG A 438 7.51 -27.77 -13.39
N PHE A 439 6.58 -28.09 -12.48
CA PHE A 439 6.42 -29.42 -11.96
C PHE A 439 6.04 -30.42 -13.05
N ALA A 440 5.10 -30.07 -13.94
CA ALA A 440 4.72 -30.91 -15.07
C ALA A 440 5.89 -31.16 -16.04
N LEU A 441 6.69 -30.12 -16.34
CA LEU A 441 7.89 -30.25 -17.18
C LEU A 441 8.95 -31.14 -16.53
N LEU A 442 9.13 -31.08 -15.20
CA LEU A 442 10.00 -31.99 -14.47
C LEU A 442 9.50 -33.44 -14.55
N VAL A 443 8.20 -33.67 -14.40
CA VAL A 443 7.61 -35.02 -14.54
C VAL A 443 7.83 -35.56 -15.96
N VAL A 444 7.67 -34.72 -16.99
CA VAL A 444 7.97 -35.10 -18.39
C VAL A 444 9.45 -35.44 -18.55
N ALA A 445 10.36 -34.61 -18.04
CA ALA A 445 11.80 -34.86 -18.11
C ALA A 445 12.17 -36.19 -17.42
N VAL A 446 11.64 -36.45 -16.22
CA VAL A 446 11.83 -37.71 -15.50
C VAL A 446 11.29 -38.88 -16.32
N LYS A 447 10.06 -38.80 -16.83
CA LYS A 447 9.51 -39.86 -17.68
C LYS A 447 10.43 -40.15 -18.86
N VAL A 448 10.81 -39.14 -19.65
CA VAL A 448 11.69 -39.29 -20.82
C VAL A 448 13.04 -39.91 -20.47
N LEU A 449 13.60 -39.61 -19.29
CA LEU A 449 14.87 -40.20 -18.83
C LEU A 449 14.72 -41.66 -18.36
N PHE A 450 13.58 -42.04 -17.78
CA PHE A 450 13.38 -43.37 -17.17
C PHE A 450 12.56 -44.34 -18.01
N THR A 451 11.86 -43.89 -19.06
CA THR A 451 11.18 -44.78 -20.01
C THR A 451 12.05 -45.00 -21.26
N ASP A 452 12.54 -46.24 -21.45
CA ASP A 452 13.32 -46.69 -22.62
C ASP A 452 12.44 -46.87 -23.89
N GLU A 453 11.25 -46.26 -23.96
CA GLU A 453 10.31 -46.37 -25.09
C GLU A 453 10.94 -45.91 -26.41
N PHE A 454 11.85 -44.94 -26.34
CA PHE A 454 12.55 -44.42 -27.51
C PHE A 454 13.82 -45.20 -27.87
N GLY A 455 14.47 -45.86 -26.91
CA GLY A 455 15.58 -46.77 -27.19
C GLY A 455 15.12 -48.03 -27.91
N ALA A 456 13.88 -48.48 -27.64
CA ALA A 456 13.24 -49.57 -28.36
C ALA A 456 12.97 -49.23 -29.85
N ALA A 457 12.57 -48.00 -30.17
CA ALA A 457 12.34 -47.55 -31.54
C ALA A 457 13.64 -47.44 -32.37
N GLN A 458 14.75 -47.06 -31.74
CA GLN A 458 16.06 -46.96 -32.40
C GLN A 458 16.69 -48.34 -32.65
N ARG A 459 16.41 -49.34 -31.80
CA ARG A 459 16.88 -50.73 -31.97
C ARG A 459 16.16 -51.49 -33.09
N SER A 460 15.00 -51.03 -33.59
CA SER A 460 14.26 -51.73 -34.67
C SER A 460 14.80 -51.47 -36.09
N GLY A 461 15.88 -50.70 -36.25
CA GLY A 461 16.66 -50.61 -37.49
C GLY A 461 16.00 -49.90 -38.68
N SER A 462 14.79 -49.35 -38.53
CA SER A 462 14.00 -48.80 -39.65
C SER A 462 14.12 -47.27 -39.83
N MET A 463 15.05 -46.59 -39.17
CA MET A 463 15.09 -45.12 -39.15
C MET A 463 16.37 -44.53 -39.75
N GLY A 464 16.21 -43.62 -40.73
CA GLY A 464 17.32 -42.88 -41.33
C GLY A 464 18.01 -41.92 -40.35
N ALA A 465 19.30 -41.67 -40.55
CA ALA A 465 20.15 -40.89 -39.64
C ALA A 465 19.59 -39.51 -39.25
N GLY A 466 18.95 -38.80 -40.18
CA GLY A 466 18.31 -37.50 -39.90
C GLY A 466 17.13 -37.58 -38.93
N PHE A 467 16.37 -38.68 -38.96
CA PHE A 467 15.27 -38.91 -38.02
C PHE A 467 15.79 -39.23 -36.61
N SER A 468 16.89 -39.98 -36.50
CA SER A 468 17.54 -40.29 -35.22
C SER A 468 18.07 -39.02 -34.52
N VAL A 469 18.67 -38.09 -35.27
CA VAL A 469 19.16 -36.81 -34.72
C VAL A 469 18.01 -35.93 -34.23
N ALA A 470 16.90 -35.86 -35.00
CA ALA A 470 15.72 -35.09 -34.60
C ALA A 470 15.09 -35.63 -33.32
N LEU A 471 15.08 -36.96 -33.15
CA LEU A 471 14.56 -37.63 -31.96
C LEU A 471 15.38 -37.31 -30.71
N GLU A 472 16.71 -37.40 -30.81
CA GLU A 472 17.63 -37.06 -29.71
C GLU A 472 17.58 -35.58 -29.35
N LEU A 473 17.45 -34.69 -30.34
CA LEU A 473 17.24 -33.26 -30.10
C LEU A 473 15.90 -33.01 -29.38
N GLY A 474 14.83 -33.72 -29.78
CA GLY A 474 13.53 -33.68 -29.12
C GLY A 474 13.59 -34.12 -27.65
N LYS A 475 14.30 -35.21 -27.36
CA LYS A 475 14.55 -35.66 -25.97
C LYS A 475 15.32 -34.62 -25.18
N ALA A 476 16.41 -34.09 -25.74
CA ALA A 476 17.20 -33.05 -25.09
C ALA A 476 16.36 -31.81 -24.78
N MET A 477 15.45 -31.40 -25.68
CA MET A 477 14.51 -30.31 -25.42
C MET A 477 13.50 -30.63 -24.32
N MET A 478 12.92 -31.83 -24.29
CA MET A 478 11.98 -32.24 -23.24
C MET A 478 12.63 -32.31 -21.86
N VAL A 479 13.84 -32.87 -21.78
CA VAL A 479 14.62 -32.94 -20.53
C VAL A 479 14.99 -31.53 -20.05
N ASN A 480 15.34 -30.63 -20.97
CA ASN A 480 15.64 -29.23 -20.66
C ASN A 480 14.38 -28.33 -20.65
N GLY A 481 13.17 -28.91 -20.59
CA GLY A 481 11.91 -28.17 -20.70
C GLY A 481 11.78 -27.04 -19.69
N VAL A 482 12.27 -27.22 -18.46
CA VAL A 482 12.26 -26.17 -17.40
C VAL A 482 13.18 -25.00 -17.77
N HIS A 483 14.34 -25.27 -18.36
CA HIS A 483 15.28 -24.23 -18.82
C HIS A 483 14.71 -23.49 -20.03
N LEU A 484 14.12 -24.21 -20.98
CA LEU A 484 13.42 -23.63 -22.13
C LEU A 484 12.24 -22.74 -21.68
N TRP A 485 11.45 -23.21 -20.72
CA TRP A 485 10.37 -22.42 -20.11
C TRP A 485 10.90 -21.15 -19.45
N THR A 486 12.03 -21.26 -18.75
CA THR A 486 12.67 -20.12 -18.09
C THR A 486 13.22 -19.10 -19.10
N LEU A 487 13.84 -19.57 -20.19
CA LEU A 487 14.31 -18.74 -21.31
C LEU A 487 13.16 -18.05 -22.06
N LEU A 488 12.04 -18.76 -22.23
CA LEU A 488 10.81 -18.22 -22.84
C LEU A 488 10.20 -17.09 -22.00
N LYS A 489 10.23 -17.23 -20.67
CA LYS A 489 9.85 -16.16 -19.72
C LYS A 489 10.81 -14.97 -19.72
N GLY A 490 11.96 -15.08 -20.37
CA GLY A 490 12.90 -13.96 -20.56
C GLY A 490 13.92 -13.79 -19.44
N PHE A 491 14.42 -14.89 -18.87
CA PHE A 491 15.63 -14.91 -18.06
C PHE A 491 16.90 -15.06 -18.90
#